data_AF-A0A928ESA9-F1
#
_entry.id   AF-A0A928ESA9-F1
#
_cell.length_a   1.000
_cell.length_b   1.000
_cell.length_c   1.000
_cell.angle_alpha   90.00
_cell.angle_beta   90.00
_cell.angle_gamma   90.00
#
_symmetry.space_group_name_H-M   'P 1'
#
loop_
_entity.id
_entity.type
_entity.pdbx_description
1 polymer ?
#
loop_
_entity_poly.entity_id
_entity_poly.type
_entity_poly.pdbx_seq_one_letter_code
_entity_poly.pdbx_strand_id
1 'polypeptide(L)'
;MNNYKQFINYFKRSDNIASTGMGLLVAGVILFFLGWYFYWLFFYIGIPMIPVGLALYIYGSSGSADENELKKIIKENTDAISFADIKESAEYRRRMPKNPTEETLGGYVFGDNVLMKKAKSSAMVSSEYVLAKMLILNDALFIRTSAFSFISDEKQESELEIPFSTIEKIEIERQTETFTVGKKELAVKTCFFVITHEGYQTRLPRKDDIYADELIVTLNRLLKNA
;
A
#
# COMPACT_ATOMS: atom_id res chain seq x y z
N MET A 1 -2.29 -16.76 11.02
CA MET A 1 -1.93 -15.71 12.00
C MET A 1 -0.56 -16.00 12.62
N ASN A 2 0.52 -15.47 12.02
CA ASN A 2 1.83 -15.30 12.70
C ASN A 2 2.81 -14.37 11.92
N ASN A 3 2.32 -13.58 10.95
CA ASN A 3 3.18 -12.76 10.08
C ASN A 3 3.38 -11.32 10.61
N TYR A 4 2.66 -10.86 11.64
CA TYR A 4 2.80 -9.49 12.16
C TYR A 4 4.22 -9.15 12.61
N LYS A 5 4.90 -10.08 13.30
CA LYS A 5 6.30 -9.89 13.70
C LYS A 5 7.22 -9.72 12.49
N GLN A 6 6.94 -10.42 11.40
CA GLN A 6 7.69 -10.28 10.15
C GLN A 6 7.44 -8.91 9.50
N PHE A 7 6.19 -8.43 9.47
CA PHE A 7 5.86 -7.10 8.96
C PHE A 7 6.40 -5.96 9.84
N ILE A 8 6.30 -6.07 11.16
CA ILE A 8 6.91 -5.10 12.09
C ILE A 8 8.42 -5.00 11.84
N ASN A 9 9.09 -6.15 11.72
CA ASN A 9 10.50 -6.18 11.40
C ASN A 9 10.78 -5.58 10.02
N TYR A 10 9.96 -5.89 9.01
CA TYR A 10 10.10 -5.32 7.68
C TYR A 10 10.05 -3.79 7.70
N PHE A 11 9.02 -3.20 8.34
CA PHE A 11 8.83 -1.75 8.39
C PHE A 11 9.86 -1.02 9.26
N LYS A 12 10.31 -1.60 10.38
CA LYS A 12 11.31 -0.98 11.27
C LYS A 12 12.75 -1.11 10.78
N ARG A 13 13.01 -1.99 9.82
CA ARG A 13 14.35 -2.34 9.40
C ARG A 13 14.94 -1.28 8.47
N SER A 14 16.11 -0.78 8.85
CA SER A 14 16.84 0.23 8.08
C SER A 14 17.31 -0.33 6.74
N ASP A 15 16.98 0.38 5.66
CA ASP A 15 17.39 0.04 4.29
C ASP A 15 18.92 0.17 4.09
N ASN A 16 19.60 0.89 4.98
CA ASN A 16 21.04 1.13 4.90
C ASN A 16 21.87 -0.08 5.30
N ILE A 17 21.31 -1.08 6.01
CA ILE A 17 22.09 -2.23 6.52
C ILE A 17 22.65 -3.06 5.37
N ALA A 18 21.86 -3.31 4.32
CA ALA A 18 22.31 -4.06 3.15
C ALA A 18 23.41 -3.30 2.38
N SER A 19 23.22 -1.99 2.18
CA SER A 19 24.21 -1.12 1.51
C SER A 19 25.51 -1.02 2.31
N THR A 20 25.42 -0.90 3.64
CA THR A 20 26.58 -0.87 4.54
C THR A 20 27.31 -2.21 4.52
N GLY A 21 26.59 -3.34 4.56
CA GLY A 21 27.17 -4.67 4.43
C GLY A 21 27.91 -4.87 3.10
N MET A 22 27.32 -4.41 1.99
CA MET A 22 27.97 -4.46 0.67
C MET A 22 29.24 -3.59 0.63
N GLY A 23 29.18 -2.36 1.15
CA GLY A 23 30.36 -1.47 1.22
C GLY A 23 31.49 -2.08 2.05
N LEU A 24 31.15 -2.72 3.17
CA LEU A 24 32.11 -3.37 4.05
C LEU A 24 32.73 -4.61 3.41
N LEU A 25 31.96 -5.36 2.62
CA LEU A 25 32.43 -6.50 1.83
C LEU A 25 33.42 -6.04 0.74
N VAL A 26 33.07 -5.02 -0.04
CA VAL A 26 33.96 -4.46 -1.09
C VAL A 26 35.26 -3.94 -0.47
N ALA A 27 35.17 -3.18 0.63
CA ALA A 27 36.35 -2.69 1.35
C ALA A 27 37.21 -3.85 1.90
N GLY A 28 36.58 -4.87 2.47
CA GLY A 28 37.26 -6.06 2.97
C GLY A 28 38.03 -6.82 1.88
N VAL A 29 37.44 -6.97 0.69
CA VAL A 29 38.11 -7.59 -0.46
C VAL A 29 39.29 -6.75 -0.94
N ILE A 30 39.13 -5.43 -1.05
CA ILE A 30 40.23 -4.52 -1.44
C ILE A 30 41.39 -4.61 -0.43
N LEU A 31 41.09 -4.58 0.87
CA LEU A 31 42.10 -4.70 1.93
C LEU A 31 42.78 -6.07 1.95
N PHE A 32 42.04 -7.14 1.65
CA PHE A 32 42.58 -8.47 1.49
C PHE A 32 43.59 -8.53 0.33
N PHE A 33 43.25 -7.98 -0.83
CA PHE A 33 44.17 -7.90 -1.98
C PHE A 33 45.39 -7.01 -1.68
N LEU A 34 45.20 -5.83 -1.07
CA LEU A 34 46.32 -4.96 -0.68
C LEU A 34 47.23 -5.61 0.37
N GLY A 35 46.67 -6.38 1.29
CA GLY A 35 47.41 -7.12 2.29
C GLY A 35 48.27 -8.25 1.71
N TRP A 36 47.80 -8.86 0.61
CA TRP A 36 48.54 -9.88 -0.12
C TRP A 36 49.77 -9.31 -0.83
N TYR A 37 49.69 -8.09 -1.39
CA TYR A 37 50.75 -7.49 -2.20
C TYR A 37 51.70 -6.55 -1.45
N PHE A 38 51.24 -5.85 -0.41
CA PHE A 38 52.01 -4.76 0.20
C PHE A 38 52.34 -4.97 1.68
N TYR A 39 51.37 -5.31 2.54
CA TYR A 39 51.57 -5.32 4.00
C TYR A 39 50.62 -6.29 4.72
N TRP A 40 51.16 -7.24 5.50
CA TRP A 40 50.38 -8.24 6.26
C TRP A 40 49.34 -7.63 7.23
N LEU A 41 49.52 -6.40 7.69
CA LEU A 41 48.59 -5.73 8.59
C LEU A 41 47.19 -5.51 7.96
N PHE A 42 47.12 -5.26 6.65
CA PHE A 42 45.85 -5.14 5.93
C PHE A 42 45.12 -6.48 5.80
N PHE A 43 45.86 -7.59 5.78
CA PHE A 43 45.31 -8.94 5.71
C PHE A 43 44.54 -9.30 6.99
N TYR A 44 45.09 -8.96 8.17
CA TYR A 44 44.43 -9.20 9.46
C TYR A 44 43.15 -8.37 9.67
N ILE A 45 43.03 -7.22 9.02
CA ILE A 45 41.83 -6.36 9.07
C ILE A 45 40.81 -6.79 8.00
N GLY A 46 41.27 -7.14 6.79
CA GLY A 46 40.40 -7.54 5.68
C GLY A 46 39.67 -8.87 5.92
N ILE A 47 40.34 -9.88 6.50
CA ILE A 47 39.76 -11.20 6.77
C ILE A 47 38.48 -11.15 7.60
N PRO A 48 38.42 -10.47 8.77
CA PRO A 48 37.18 -10.38 9.55
C PRO A 48 36.15 -9.43 8.94
N MET A 49 36.56 -8.44 8.13
CA MET A 49 35.61 -7.55 7.45
C MET A 49 34.74 -8.28 6.42
N ILE A 50 35.29 -9.22 5.66
CA ILE A 50 34.54 -9.97 4.65
C ILE A 50 33.34 -10.75 5.25
N PRO A 51 33.49 -11.61 6.26
CA PRO A 51 32.37 -12.34 6.86
C PRO A 51 31.40 -11.42 7.61
N VAL A 52 31.89 -10.35 8.24
CA VAL A 52 31.01 -9.34 8.87
C VAL A 52 30.17 -8.61 7.81
N GLY A 53 30.79 -8.17 6.72
CA GLY A 53 30.11 -7.54 5.59
C GLY A 53 29.10 -8.47 4.93
N LEU A 54 29.46 -9.74 4.73
CA LEU A 54 28.57 -10.76 4.19
C LEU A 54 27.39 -11.04 5.12
N ALA A 55 27.62 -11.17 6.43
CA ALA A 55 26.55 -11.36 7.42
C ALA A 55 25.59 -10.17 7.45
N LEU A 56 26.12 -8.93 7.43
CA LEU A 56 25.31 -7.72 7.35
C LEU A 56 24.55 -7.60 6.04
N TYR A 57 25.13 -8.04 4.92
CA TYR A 57 24.46 -8.06 3.61
C TYR A 57 23.33 -9.09 3.58
N ILE A 58 23.56 -10.31 4.06
CA ILE A 58 22.54 -11.36 4.11
C ILE A 58 21.43 -10.95 5.07
N TYR A 59 21.76 -10.52 6.29
CA TYR A 59 20.78 -9.97 7.22
C TYR A 59 20.03 -8.82 6.57
N GLY A 60 20.79 -7.92 5.94
CA GLY A 60 20.45 -6.85 4.99
C GLY A 60 19.35 -7.20 3.99
N SER A 61 19.52 -8.33 3.30
CA SER A 61 18.69 -8.75 2.18
C SER A 61 17.50 -9.60 2.63
N SER A 62 17.68 -10.47 3.63
CA SER A 62 16.72 -11.51 4.02
C SER A 62 15.54 -11.02 4.87
N GLY A 63 15.61 -9.85 5.51
CA GLY A 63 14.49 -9.28 6.28
C GLY A 63 13.52 -8.44 5.45
N SER A 64 13.40 -8.69 4.16
CA SER A 64 12.42 -8.03 3.31
C SER A 64 11.18 -8.92 3.29
N ALA A 65 10.10 -8.57 4.00
CA ALA A 65 8.80 -9.17 3.70
C ALA A 65 8.60 -9.00 2.20
N ASP A 66 8.35 -10.11 1.52
CA ASP A 66 8.28 -10.09 0.06
C ASP A 66 7.11 -9.18 -0.31
N GLU A 67 7.30 -8.26 -1.26
CA GLU A 67 6.21 -7.39 -1.73
C GLU A 67 5.00 -8.25 -2.19
N ASN A 68 5.28 -9.49 -2.57
CA ASN A 68 4.30 -10.53 -2.86
C ASN A 68 3.45 -10.95 -1.66
N GLU A 69 3.99 -10.96 -0.43
CA GLU A 69 3.20 -11.24 0.79
C GLU A 69 2.22 -10.12 1.09
N LEU A 70 2.64 -8.85 0.96
CA LEU A 70 1.74 -7.70 1.08
C LEU A 70 0.61 -7.78 0.03
N LYS A 71 0.97 -8.05 -1.24
CA LYS A 71 -0.01 -8.24 -2.32
C LYS A 71 -0.95 -9.42 -2.05
N LYS A 72 -0.45 -10.50 -1.46
CA LYS A 72 -1.25 -11.66 -1.10
C LYS A 72 -2.29 -11.29 -0.03
N ILE A 73 -1.90 -10.57 1.02
CA ILE A 73 -2.82 -10.13 2.08
C ILE A 73 -3.85 -9.15 1.53
N ILE A 74 -3.43 -8.20 0.70
CA ILE A 74 -4.36 -7.26 0.04
C ILE A 74 -5.37 -8.05 -0.81
N LYS A 75 -4.91 -9.03 -1.58
CA LYS A 75 -5.78 -9.88 -2.39
C LYS A 75 -6.74 -10.71 -1.53
N GLU A 76 -6.27 -11.36 -0.47
CA GLU A 76 -7.10 -12.13 0.45
C GLU A 76 -8.19 -11.26 1.08
N ASN A 77 -7.86 -10.04 1.52
CA ASN A 77 -8.86 -9.09 2.04
C ASN A 77 -9.79 -8.57 0.93
N THR A 78 -9.29 -8.43 -0.30
CA THR A 78 -10.12 -8.04 -1.45
C THR A 78 -11.13 -9.11 -1.80
N ASP A 79 -10.72 -10.38 -1.80
CA ASP A 79 -11.58 -11.51 -2.10
C ASP A 79 -12.59 -11.75 -0.96
N ALA A 80 -12.23 -11.40 0.29
CA ALA A 80 -13.13 -11.44 1.43
C ALA A 80 -14.28 -10.41 1.36
N ILE A 81 -14.05 -9.23 0.76
CA ILE A 81 -15.14 -8.31 0.45
C ILE A 81 -15.90 -8.84 -0.75
N SER A 82 -17.03 -9.48 -0.51
CA SER A 82 -17.96 -9.95 -1.55
C SER A 82 -19.23 -9.11 -1.52
N PHE A 83 -19.98 -9.09 -2.62
CA PHE A 83 -21.37 -8.59 -2.68
C PHE A 83 -22.37 -9.74 -2.90
N ALA A 84 -21.98 -10.99 -2.67
CA ALA A 84 -22.83 -12.15 -2.93
C ALA A 84 -24.16 -12.07 -2.14
N ASP A 85 -24.09 -11.71 -0.86
CA ASP A 85 -25.22 -11.47 0.01
C ASP A 85 -26.14 -10.34 -0.48
N ILE A 86 -25.56 -9.23 -0.95
CA ILE A 86 -26.31 -8.11 -1.54
C ILE A 86 -26.99 -8.53 -2.85
N LYS A 87 -26.29 -9.28 -3.72
CA LYS A 87 -26.83 -9.83 -4.97
C LYS A 87 -27.92 -10.86 -4.76
N GLU A 88 -27.91 -11.56 -3.62
CA GLU A 88 -28.96 -12.50 -3.27
C GLU A 88 -30.15 -11.82 -2.56
N SER A 89 -29.99 -10.62 -2.03
CA SER A 89 -31.12 -9.89 -1.43
C SER A 89 -32.14 -9.44 -2.50
N ALA A 90 -33.43 -9.71 -2.25
CA ALA A 90 -34.52 -9.38 -3.16
C ALA A 90 -34.68 -7.86 -3.38
N GLU A 91 -34.31 -7.07 -2.39
CA GLU A 91 -34.35 -5.61 -2.42
C GLU A 91 -33.34 -5.06 -3.46
N TYR A 92 -32.08 -5.45 -3.34
CA TYR A 92 -31.02 -4.98 -4.23
C TYR A 92 -31.09 -5.60 -5.62
N ARG A 93 -31.60 -6.83 -5.76
CA ARG A 93 -31.81 -7.46 -7.09
C ARG A 93 -32.67 -6.61 -8.03
N ARG A 94 -33.65 -5.87 -7.50
CA ARG A 94 -34.51 -4.97 -8.31
C ARG A 94 -33.80 -3.66 -8.67
N ARG A 95 -32.87 -3.23 -7.83
CA ARG A 95 -32.10 -1.98 -7.99
C ARG A 95 -30.81 -2.20 -8.78
N MET A 96 -30.41 -3.44 -9.05
CA MET A 96 -29.25 -3.73 -9.88
C MET A 96 -29.52 -3.47 -11.37
N PRO A 97 -28.56 -2.88 -12.10
CA PRO A 97 -28.62 -2.82 -13.55
C PRO A 97 -28.45 -4.24 -14.13
N LYS A 98 -28.86 -4.42 -15.40
CA LYS A 98 -28.70 -5.72 -16.10
C LYS A 98 -27.26 -6.22 -16.11
N ASN A 99 -26.29 -5.30 -16.15
CA ASN A 99 -24.87 -5.57 -16.05
C ASN A 99 -24.33 -4.81 -14.83
N PRO A 100 -24.34 -5.41 -13.62
CA PRO A 100 -23.81 -4.77 -12.43
C PRO A 100 -22.31 -4.50 -12.59
N THR A 101 -21.93 -3.24 -12.38
CA THR A 101 -20.53 -2.82 -12.39
C THR A 101 -20.03 -2.78 -10.96
N GLU A 102 -18.93 -3.48 -10.72
CA GLU A 102 -18.21 -3.49 -9.45
C GLU A 102 -16.84 -2.88 -9.66
N GLU A 103 -16.48 -1.95 -8.78
CA GLU A 103 -15.21 -1.27 -8.81
C GLU A 103 -14.48 -1.51 -7.50
N THR A 104 -13.20 -1.89 -7.59
CA THR A 104 -12.34 -2.05 -6.42
C THR A 104 -11.37 -0.88 -6.36
N LEU A 105 -11.45 -0.13 -5.28
CA LEU A 105 -10.55 0.95 -4.93
C LEU A 105 -9.67 0.49 -3.77
N GLY A 106 -8.47 0.99 -3.70
CA GLY A 106 -7.64 0.78 -2.52
C GLY A 106 -6.32 1.50 -2.62
N GLY A 107 -5.75 1.74 -1.45
CA GLY A 107 -4.44 2.34 -1.34
C GLY A 107 -3.92 2.33 0.09
N TYR A 108 -2.64 2.63 0.20
CA TYR A 108 -1.95 2.79 1.47
C TYR A 108 -2.39 4.10 2.13
N VAL A 109 -2.55 4.06 3.45
CA VAL A 109 -2.78 5.26 4.27
C VAL A 109 -1.42 5.82 4.65
N PHE A 110 -1.19 7.11 4.41
CA PHE A 110 0.05 7.79 4.77
C PHE A 110 -0.23 8.82 5.87
N GLY A 111 0.68 8.95 6.83
CA GLY A 111 0.53 9.82 7.99
C GLY A 111 1.61 9.59 9.03
N ASP A 112 1.65 10.42 10.07
CA ASP A 112 2.72 10.38 11.09
C ASP A 112 2.62 9.16 12.02
N ASN A 113 1.43 8.56 12.15
CA ASN A 113 1.18 7.43 13.05
C ASN A 113 1.38 6.06 12.39
N VAL A 114 1.71 6.01 11.10
CA VAL A 114 1.86 4.76 10.34
C VAL A 114 3.31 4.50 9.97
N LEU A 115 3.71 3.23 9.94
CA LEU A 115 5.06 2.88 9.51
C LEU A 115 5.12 2.87 7.99
N MET A 116 6.02 3.66 7.42
CA MET A 116 6.21 3.76 5.98
C MET A 116 7.55 3.17 5.57
N LYS A 117 7.57 2.51 4.41
CA LYS A 117 8.79 1.93 3.83
C LYS A 117 8.77 2.03 2.31
N LYS A 118 9.95 2.19 1.71
CA LYS A 118 10.09 2.08 0.26
C LYS A 118 10.17 0.61 -0.14
N ALA A 119 9.23 0.16 -0.97
CA ALA A 119 9.25 -1.18 -1.55
C ALA A 119 10.35 -1.32 -2.60
N LYS A 120 10.65 -2.57 -3.02
CA LYS A 120 11.66 -2.85 -4.06
C LYS A 120 11.30 -2.18 -5.39
N SER A 121 10.00 -2.10 -5.70
CA SER A 121 9.45 -1.35 -6.84
C SER A 121 9.65 0.17 -6.76
N SER A 122 10.33 0.67 -5.72
CA SER A 122 10.49 2.08 -5.39
C SER A 122 9.21 2.83 -5.00
N ALA A 123 8.06 2.16 -5.00
CA ALA A 123 6.83 2.70 -4.45
C ALA A 123 6.90 2.78 -2.91
N MET A 124 6.30 3.81 -2.33
CA MET A 124 6.12 3.90 -0.89
C MET A 124 4.94 3.02 -0.47
N VAL A 125 5.13 2.23 0.56
CA VAL A 125 4.12 1.38 1.19
C VAL A 125 3.98 1.75 2.66
N SER A 126 2.77 1.61 3.18
CA SER A 126 2.44 1.88 4.58
C SER A 126 2.04 0.60 5.29
N SER A 127 2.15 0.60 6.62
CA SER A 127 1.63 -0.45 7.49
C SER A 127 0.11 -0.53 7.52
N GLU A 128 -0.59 0.50 7.02
CA GLU A 128 -2.05 0.53 6.93
C GLU A 128 -2.52 0.61 5.48
N TYR A 129 -3.61 -0.10 5.20
CA TYR A 129 -4.23 -0.15 3.89
C TYR A 129 -5.74 -0.03 4.01
N VAL A 130 -6.33 0.77 3.14
CA VAL A 130 -7.78 0.88 3.01
C VAL A 130 -8.17 0.32 1.65
N LEU A 131 -9.14 -0.58 1.69
CA LEU A 131 -9.75 -1.17 0.52
C LEU A 131 -11.23 -0.76 0.50
N ALA A 132 -11.74 -0.43 -0.66
CA ALA A 132 -13.17 -0.24 -0.87
C ALA A 132 -13.63 -1.01 -2.10
N LYS A 133 -14.73 -1.74 -2.00
CA LYS A 133 -15.48 -2.19 -3.18
C LYS A 133 -16.73 -1.36 -3.29
N MET A 134 -17.05 -0.97 -4.51
CA MET A 134 -18.23 -0.19 -4.85
C MET A 134 -19.06 -0.98 -5.85
N LEU A 135 -20.35 -1.11 -5.55
CA LEU A 135 -21.36 -1.68 -6.41
C LEU A 135 -22.27 -0.54 -6.88
N ILE A 136 -22.39 -0.40 -8.19
CA ILE A 136 -23.23 0.61 -8.82
C ILE A 136 -24.65 0.03 -8.98
N LEU A 137 -25.62 0.63 -8.28
CA LEU A 137 -27.04 0.35 -8.43
C LEU A 137 -27.67 1.36 -9.41
N ASN A 138 -28.94 1.17 -9.75
CA ASN A 138 -29.69 2.06 -10.64
C ASN A 138 -29.94 3.43 -9.99
N ASP A 139 -29.99 3.51 -8.67
CA ASP A 139 -30.39 4.68 -7.88
C ASP A 139 -29.39 5.08 -6.79
N ALA A 140 -28.33 4.29 -6.54
CA ALA A 140 -27.37 4.52 -5.47
C ALA A 140 -25.99 3.88 -5.74
N LEU A 141 -24.99 4.32 -4.97
CA LEU A 141 -23.71 3.65 -4.81
C LEU A 141 -23.69 2.88 -3.50
N PHE A 142 -23.43 1.58 -3.56
CA PHE A 142 -23.23 0.77 -2.36
C PHE A 142 -21.74 0.47 -2.19
N ILE A 143 -21.14 0.92 -1.09
CA ILE A 143 -19.70 0.90 -0.85
C ILE A 143 -19.41 0.08 0.40
N ARG A 144 -18.57 -0.94 0.25
CA ARG A 144 -17.98 -1.70 1.36
C ARG A 144 -16.53 -1.31 1.53
N THR A 145 -16.18 -0.83 2.70
CA THR A 145 -14.83 -0.39 3.06
C THR A 145 -14.25 -1.32 4.11
N SER A 146 -12.95 -1.60 3.97
CA SER A 146 -12.18 -2.39 4.91
C SER A 146 -10.82 -1.73 5.10
N ALA A 147 -10.61 -1.17 6.29
CA ALA A 147 -9.34 -0.63 6.72
C ALA A 147 -8.65 -1.69 7.58
N PHE A 148 -7.39 -2.01 7.26
CA PHE A 148 -6.63 -3.00 8.03
C PHE A 148 -5.16 -2.64 8.10
N SER A 149 -4.52 -3.17 9.15
CA SER A 149 -3.11 -3.02 9.42
C SER A 149 -2.35 -4.30 9.08
N PHE A 150 -1.16 -4.17 8.48
CA PHE A 150 -0.25 -5.29 8.27
C PHE A 150 0.51 -5.68 9.54
N ILE A 151 0.47 -4.83 10.58
CA ILE A 151 1.25 -4.99 11.82
C ILE A 151 0.40 -5.26 13.06
N SER A 152 -0.92 -5.10 12.97
CA SER A 152 -1.88 -5.38 14.03
C SER A 152 -3.09 -6.16 13.49
N ASP A 153 -3.81 -6.87 14.36
CA ASP A 153 -5.07 -7.54 14.04
C ASP A 153 -6.26 -6.56 13.88
N GLU A 154 -5.99 -5.25 13.88
CA GLU A 154 -7.02 -4.23 13.77
C GLU A 154 -7.58 -4.20 12.34
N LYS A 155 -8.87 -4.51 12.25
CA LYS A 155 -9.65 -4.46 11.03
C LYS A 155 -10.93 -3.68 11.32
N GLN A 156 -11.20 -2.66 10.52
CA GLN A 156 -12.42 -1.88 10.57
C GLN A 156 -13.16 -2.08 9.24
N GLU A 157 -14.38 -2.58 9.33
CA GLU A 157 -15.26 -2.74 8.18
C GLU A 157 -16.42 -1.77 8.30
N SER A 158 -16.77 -1.13 7.19
CA SER A 158 -17.88 -0.20 7.12
C SER A 158 -18.64 -0.39 5.82
N GLU A 159 -19.95 -0.23 5.88
CA GLU A 159 -20.83 -0.24 4.73
C GLU A 159 -21.49 1.13 4.62
N LEU A 160 -21.56 1.66 3.41
CA LEU A 160 -22.16 2.95 3.14
C LEU A 160 -22.95 2.86 1.84
N GLU A 161 -24.21 3.25 1.90
CA GLU A 161 -25.05 3.42 0.73
C GLU A 161 -25.30 4.90 0.50
N ILE A 162 -25.00 5.39 -0.71
CA ILE A 162 -25.14 6.79 -1.09
C ILE A 162 -26.12 6.89 -2.27
N PRO A 163 -27.35 7.38 -2.06
CA PRO A 163 -28.29 7.62 -3.15
C PRO A 163 -27.73 8.61 -4.18
N PHE A 164 -28.01 8.41 -5.46
CA PHE A 164 -27.55 9.35 -6.50
C PHE A 164 -28.13 10.76 -6.33
N SER A 165 -29.32 10.87 -5.75
CA SER A 165 -29.98 12.15 -5.47
C SER A 165 -29.23 13.02 -4.45
N THR A 166 -28.40 12.42 -3.60
CA THR A 166 -27.65 13.14 -2.57
C THR A 166 -26.23 13.50 -3.01
N ILE A 167 -25.76 12.93 -4.12
CA ILE A 167 -24.41 13.16 -4.64
C ILE A 167 -24.37 14.50 -5.35
N GLU A 168 -23.60 15.42 -4.79
CA GLU A 168 -23.38 16.74 -5.36
C GLU A 168 -22.24 16.72 -6.39
N LYS A 169 -21.18 15.97 -6.08
CA LYS A 169 -19.95 15.96 -6.89
C LYS A 169 -19.13 14.69 -6.67
N ILE A 170 -18.54 14.18 -7.75
CA ILE A 170 -17.53 13.12 -7.73
C ILE A 170 -16.27 13.64 -8.40
N GLU A 171 -15.13 13.52 -7.72
CA GLU A 171 -13.83 13.94 -8.26
C GLU A 171 -12.66 13.05 -7.81
N ILE A 172 -11.55 13.15 -8.52
CA ILE A 172 -10.27 12.58 -8.11
C ILE A 172 -9.40 13.71 -7.60
N GLU A 173 -9.04 13.60 -6.34
CA GLU A 173 -8.14 14.51 -5.67
C GLU A 173 -6.73 13.91 -5.69
N ARG A 174 -5.82 14.56 -6.42
CA ARG A 174 -4.40 14.20 -6.47
C ARG A 174 -3.62 15.16 -5.60
N GLN A 175 -2.99 14.66 -4.56
CA GLN A 175 -2.17 15.46 -3.66
C GLN A 175 -0.73 14.95 -3.66
N THR A 176 0.20 15.84 -3.33
CA THR A 176 1.57 15.45 -2.99
C THR A 176 1.77 15.83 -1.55
N GLU A 177 1.82 14.83 -0.68
CA GLU A 177 1.99 15.01 0.75
C GLU A 177 3.45 14.73 1.11
N THR A 178 4.05 15.65 1.85
CA THR A 178 5.42 15.49 2.34
C THR A 178 5.38 14.94 3.76
N PHE A 179 5.92 13.75 3.96
CA PHE A 179 6.01 13.11 5.27
C PHE A 179 7.44 13.07 5.75
N THR A 180 7.63 13.27 7.06
CA THR A 180 8.95 13.16 7.68
C THR A 180 9.14 11.74 8.20
N VAL A 181 9.95 10.93 7.51
CA VAL A 181 10.33 9.60 7.97
C VAL A 181 11.73 9.66 8.56
N GLY A 182 11.80 9.75 9.89
CA GLY A 182 13.05 9.91 10.62
C GLY A 182 13.66 11.30 10.42
N LYS A 183 14.76 11.40 9.65
CA LYS A 183 15.44 12.67 9.33
C LYS A 183 15.27 13.10 7.86
N LYS A 184 14.42 12.42 7.09
CA LYS A 184 14.22 12.68 5.66
C LYS A 184 12.77 13.04 5.39
N GLU A 185 12.57 14.11 4.64
CA GLU A 185 11.27 14.44 4.06
C GLU A 185 11.09 13.62 2.78
N LEU A 186 9.94 12.98 2.66
CA LEU A 186 9.54 12.17 1.52
C LEU A 186 8.25 12.73 0.95
N ALA A 187 8.30 13.19 -0.29
CA ALA A 187 7.11 13.57 -1.03
C ALA A 187 6.45 12.31 -1.62
N VAL A 188 5.22 12.03 -1.19
CA VAL A 188 4.40 10.92 -1.66
C VAL A 188 3.22 11.48 -2.44
N LYS A 189 3.04 11.01 -3.67
CA LYS A 189 1.85 11.34 -4.46
C LYS A 189 0.70 10.44 -4.00
N THR A 190 -0.34 11.05 -3.46
CA THR A 190 -1.57 10.39 -3.02
C THR A 190 -2.68 10.71 -4.01
N CYS A 191 -3.59 9.76 -4.21
CA CYS A 191 -4.74 9.90 -5.09
C CYS A 191 -5.96 9.37 -4.36
N PHE A 192 -7.00 10.20 -4.28
CA PHE A 192 -8.23 9.90 -3.57
C PHE A 192 -9.42 10.03 -4.53
N PHE A 193 -10.33 9.06 -4.46
CA PHE A 193 -11.64 9.15 -5.04
C PHE A 193 -12.57 9.79 -4.01
N VAL A 194 -13.10 10.97 -4.34
CA VAL A 194 -13.88 11.80 -3.42
C VAL A 194 -15.32 11.90 -3.90
N ILE A 195 -16.24 11.49 -3.04
CA ILE A 195 -17.69 11.64 -3.24
C ILE A 195 -18.18 12.70 -2.25
N THR A 196 -18.73 13.79 -2.75
CA THR A 196 -19.40 14.81 -1.93
C THR A 196 -20.89 14.54 -1.95
N HIS A 197 -21.47 14.31 -0.77
CA HIS A 197 -22.90 14.03 -0.59
C HIS A 197 -23.41 14.67 0.70
N GLU A 198 -24.56 15.34 0.64
CA GLU A 198 -25.21 16.01 1.79
C GLU A 198 -24.26 16.91 2.62
N GLY A 199 -23.33 17.61 1.96
CA GLY A 199 -22.29 18.41 2.63
C GLY A 199 -21.15 17.62 3.29
N TYR A 200 -21.15 16.29 3.24
CA TYR A 200 -20.06 15.41 3.69
C TYR A 200 -19.16 14.97 2.52
N GLN A 201 -17.90 14.65 2.81
CA GLN A 201 -16.96 14.10 1.83
C GLN A 201 -16.50 12.71 2.24
N THR A 202 -16.84 11.71 1.43
CA THR A 202 -16.28 10.36 1.53
C THR A 202 -15.03 10.28 0.67
N ARG A 203 -13.87 10.09 1.29
CA ARG A 203 -12.57 9.97 0.61
C ARG A 203 -12.07 8.54 0.64
N LEU A 204 -11.88 7.95 -0.53
CA LEU A 204 -11.41 6.57 -0.68
C LEU A 204 -10.06 6.57 -1.41
N PRO A 205 -9.00 5.97 -0.84
CA PRO A 205 -7.71 5.95 -1.51
C PRO A 205 -7.79 5.09 -2.78
N ARG A 206 -7.14 5.58 -3.84
CA ARG A 206 -7.06 4.89 -5.13
C ARG A 206 -5.64 5.01 -5.67
N LYS A 207 -5.21 4.00 -6.41
CA LYS A 207 -4.00 4.10 -7.23
C LYS A 207 -4.23 5.08 -8.39
N ASP A 208 -3.28 6.01 -8.58
CA ASP A 208 -3.29 6.93 -9.72
C ASP A 208 -2.95 6.15 -11.00
N ASP A 209 -3.99 5.82 -11.78
CA ASP A 209 -3.90 5.12 -13.05
C ASP A 209 -4.84 5.72 -14.10
N ILE A 210 -4.66 5.32 -15.37
CA ILE A 210 -5.46 5.83 -16.50
C ILE A 210 -6.96 5.55 -16.30
N TYR A 211 -7.29 4.45 -15.60
CA TYR A 211 -8.66 4.05 -15.32
C TYR A 211 -9.35 4.91 -14.25
N ALA A 212 -8.58 5.70 -13.49
CA ALA A 212 -9.12 6.56 -12.45
C ALA A 212 -10.04 7.64 -13.06
N ASP A 213 -9.59 8.31 -14.11
CA ASP A 213 -10.40 9.35 -14.77
C ASP A 213 -11.57 8.75 -15.56
N GLU A 214 -11.42 7.57 -16.15
CA GLU A 214 -12.50 6.85 -16.85
C GLU A 214 -13.68 6.50 -15.93
N LEU A 215 -13.38 6.11 -14.69
CA LEU A 215 -14.40 5.81 -13.69
C LEU A 215 -15.25 7.06 -13.36
N ILE A 216 -14.62 8.22 -13.18
CA ILE A 216 -15.34 9.49 -12.95
C ILE A 216 -16.26 9.79 -14.12
N VAL A 217 -15.76 9.67 -15.35
CA VAL A 217 -16.55 9.95 -16.56
C VAL A 217 -17.77 9.04 -16.64
N THR A 218 -17.59 7.76 -16.30
CA THR A 218 -18.67 6.77 -16.28
C THR A 218 -19.71 7.10 -15.21
N LEU A 219 -19.27 7.39 -13.98
CA LEU A 219 -20.18 7.73 -12.87
C LEU A 219 -20.92 9.04 -13.12
N ASN A 220 -20.25 10.07 -13.63
CA ASN A 220 -20.90 11.34 -13.98
C ASN A 220 -21.93 11.17 -15.09
N ARG A 221 -21.71 10.24 -16.03
CA ARG A 221 -22.72 9.90 -17.04
C ARG A 221 -23.92 9.20 -16.42
N LEU A 222 -23.71 8.33 -15.44
CA LEU A 222 -24.80 7.65 -14.73
C LEU A 222 -25.60 8.64 -13.88
N LEU A 223 -24.93 9.53 -13.13
CA LEU A 223 -25.60 10.58 -12.35
C LEU A 223 -26.48 11.51 -13.19
N LYS A 224 -26.08 11.79 -14.45
CA LYS A 224 -26.91 12.61 -15.36
C LYS A 224 -28.15 11.90 -15.90
N ASN A 225 -28.16 10.57 -15.86
CA ASN A 225 -29.24 9.73 -16.41
C ASN A 225 -30.12 9.12 -15.32
N ALA A 226 -29.75 9.28 -14.04
CA ALA A 226 -30.52 8.89 -12.86
C ALA A 226 -31.52 10.00 -12.49
#